data_AF-M2Z8G5-F1
#
_entry.id   AF-M2Z8G5-F1
#
_cell.length_a   1.000
_cell.length_b   1.000
_cell.length_c   1.000
_cell.angle_alpha   90.00
_cell.angle_beta   90.00
_cell.angle_gamma   90.00
#
_symmetry.space_group_name_H-M   'P 1'
#
loop_
_entity.id
_entity.type
_entity.pdbx_description
1 polymer ?
#
loop_
_entity_poly.entity_id
_entity_poly.type
_entity_poly.pdbx_seq_one_letter_code
_entity_poly.pdbx_strand_id
1 'polypeptide(L)' 'MYLVADRPTSAGCRTRRYPSDTTDSGWTLLERWVVERIFFWITQARRNVRDYERLPDHSEAFIHNSMITLMIRRLTR' A
#
# COMPACT_ATOMS: atom_id res chain seq x y z
N MET A 1 40.11 -23.22 -9.86
CA MET A 1 39.67 -23.52 -8.48
C MET A 1 39.41 -22.17 -7.80
N TYR A 2 38.39 -21.41 -8.18
CA TYR A 2 36.98 -21.59 -7.80
C TYR A 2 36.06 -21.53 -9.01
N LEU A 3 35.39 -22.66 -9.27
CA LEU A 3 34.21 -22.78 -10.12
C LEU A 3 33.01 -22.55 -9.19
N VAL A 4 32.41 -21.36 -9.22
CA VAL A 4 31.04 -21.15 -8.72
C VAL A 4 30.13 -21.22 -9.93
N ALA A 5 29.19 -22.15 -9.85
CA ALA A 5 28.36 -22.66 -10.91
C ALA A 5 27.70 -21.58 -11.79
N ASP A 6 28.01 -21.64 -13.08
CA ASP A 6 26.95 -21.48 -14.10
C ASP A 6 25.87 -22.52 -13.76
N ARG A 7 24.73 -22.07 -13.23
CA ARG A 7 23.56 -22.93 -13.08
C ARG A 7 22.90 -23.06 -14.45
N PRO A 8 22.82 -24.26 -15.05
CA PRO A 8 22.07 -24.42 -16.27
C PRO A 8 20.60 -24.72 -15.92
N THR A 9 19.70 -24.27 -16.82
CA THR A 9 18.27 -24.65 -16.94
C THR A 9 17.33 -24.06 -15.88
N SER A 10 16.10 -23.63 -16.16
CA SER A 10 15.11 -24.15 -17.10
C SER A 10 13.97 -23.14 -17.34
N ALA A 11 13.43 -23.12 -18.56
CA ALA A 11 12.03 -22.90 -18.92
C ALA A 11 11.20 -21.85 -18.13
N GLY A 12 10.81 -20.77 -18.80
CA GLY A 12 9.43 -20.24 -18.76
C GLY A 12 8.79 -19.83 -17.42
N CYS A 13 9.50 -19.86 -16.30
CA CYS A 13 8.96 -19.42 -15.02
C CYS A 13 9.11 -17.90 -14.94
N ARG A 14 8.01 -17.19 -15.22
CA ARG A 14 7.86 -15.76 -14.90
C ARG A 14 8.17 -15.61 -13.41
N THR A 15 9.38 -15.19 -13.05
CA THR A 15 9.68 -14.86 -11.67
C THR A 15 8.76 -13.70 -11.30
N ARG A 16 7.82 -13.97 -10.38
CA ARG A 16 6.96 -12.92 -9.82
C ARG A 16 7.89 -12.03 -9.01
N ARG A 17 8.40 -10.97 -9.64
CA ARG A 17 9.24 -9.98 -8.97
C ARG A 17 8.41 -9.41 -7.83
N TYR A 18 8.74 -9.78 -6.60
CA TYR A 18 8.05 -9.18 -5.48
C TYR A 18 8.54 -7.75 -5.36
N PRO A 19 7.65 -6.86 -4.89
CA PRO A 19 8.03 -5.56 -4.47
C PRO A 19 9.39 -5.50 -3.76
N SER A 20 9.55 -6.21 -2.66
CA SER A 20 10.79 -6.23 -1.87
C SER A 20 12.14 -6.43 -2.62
N ASP A 21 12.14 -6.96 -3.85
CA ASP A 21 13.34 -7.29 -4.62
C ASP A 21 13.85 -6.15 -5.53
N THR A 22 13.12 -5.03 -5.67
CA THR A 22 13.57 -3.92 -6.53
C THR A 22 14.53 -2.99 -5.76
N THR A 23 15.55 -2.44 -6.41
CA THR A 23 16.45 -1.43 -5.81
C THR A 23 15.66 -0.13 -5.56
N ASP A 24 15.97 0.60 -4.48
CA ASP A 24 15.20 1.72 -3.87
C ASP A 24 14.54 2.74 -4.83
N SER A 25 15.09 2.96 -6.04
CA SER A 25 14.55 3.92 -6.99
C SER A 25 13.23 3.51 -7.66
N GLY A 26 12.96 2.21 -7.84
CA GLY A 26 11.68 1.71 -8.37
C GLY A 26 10.57 1.65 -7.30
N TRP A 27 10.97 1.52 -6.03
CA TRP A 27 10.07 1.44 -4.87
C TRP A 27 9.36 2.74 -4.58
N THR A 28 10.13 3.82 -4.54
CA THR A 28 9.65 5.15 -4.12
C THR A 28 8.44 5.63 -4.92
N LEU A 29 8.39 5.37 -6.23
CA LEU A 29 7.25 5.74 -7.06
C LEU A 29 6.00 4.92 -6.76
N LEU A 30 6.14 3.60 -6.53
CA LEU A 30 5.00 2.73 -6.22
C LEU A 30 4.44 3.00 -4.82
N GLU A 31 5.32 3.22 -3.84
CA GLU A 31 4.93 3.57 -2.48
C GLU A 31 4.18 4.89 -2.44
N ARG A 32 4.66 5.89 -3.18
CA ARG A 32 4.00 7.19 -3.27
C ARG A 32 2.55 7.07 -3.75
N TRP A 33 2.27 6.29 -4.79
CA TRP A 33 0.91 6.07 -5.25
C TRP A 33 0.02 5.33 -4.24
N VAL A 34 0.59 4.39 -3.48
CA VAL A 34 -0.16 3.68 -2.44
C VAL A 34 -0.52 4.64 -1.30
N VAL A 35 0.44 5.43 -0.84
CA VAL A 35 0.27 6.41 0.23
C VAL A 35 -0.72 7.50 -0.19
N GLU A 36 -0.53 8.12 -1.35
CA GLU A 36 -1.45 9.14 -1.89
C GLU A 36 -2.88 8.61 -2.00
N ARG A 37 -3.05 7.34 -2.40
CA ARG A 37 -4.36 6.73 -2.53
C ARG A 37 -5.06 6.47 -1.19
N ILE A 38 -4.30 6.11 -0.15
CA ILE A 38 -4.85 5.99 1.21
C ILE A 38 -5.28 7.38 1.71
N PHE A 39 -4.45 8.40 1.52
CA PHE A 39 -4.80 9.78 1.86
C PHE A 39 -6.04 10.27 1.11
N PHE A 40 -6.19 9.92 -0.17
CA PHE A 40 -7.39 10.23 -0.93
C PHE A 40 -8.66 9.61 -0.30
N TRP A 41 -8.61 8.36 0.14
CA TRP A 41 -9.78 7.73 0.77
C TRP A 41 -10.11 8.31 2.15
N ILE A 42 -9.10 8.67 2.93
CA ILE A 42 -9.28 9.29 4.24
C ILE A 42 -9.91 10.68 4.09
N THR A 43 -9.39 11.49 3.15
CA THR A 43 -9.88 12.86 2.89
C THR A 43 -11.24 12.88 2.17
N GLN A 44 -11.60 11.85 1.41
CA GLN A 44 -12.93 11.75 0.81
C GLN A 44 -14.04 11.58 1.86
N ALA A 45 -13.73 11.07 3.05
CA ALA A 45 -14.69 11.01 4.14
C ALA A 45 -14.93 12.41 4.71
N ARG A 46 -16.13 12.98 4.43
CA ARG A 46 -16.51 14.36 4.83
C ARG A 46 -16.29 14.69 6.31
N ARG A 47 -16.27 13.68 7.18
CA ARG A 47 -16.02 13.82 8.62
C ARG A 47 -14.56 14.20 8.91
N ASN A 48 -13.58 13.49 8.33
CA ASN A 48 -12.14 13.74 8.51
C ASN A 48 -11.70 15.13 8.01
N VAL A 49 -12.36 15.67 6.97
CA VAL A 49 -12.07 17.02 6.44
C VAL A 49 -12.50 18.12 7.42
N ARG A 50 -13.38 17.78 8.35
CA ARG A 50 -14.09 18.69 9.25
C ARG A 50 -13.82 18.34 10.71
N ASP A 51 -12.65 17.78 11.01
CA ASP A 51 -12.27 17.46 12.38
C ASP A 51 -12.00 18.76 13.15
N TYR A 52 -12.96 19.14 14.00
CA TYR A 52 -12.88 20.29 14.90
C TYR A 52 -12.56 19.88 16.34
N GLU A 53 -12.10 18.66 16.53
CA GLU A 53 -11.98 18.06 17.85
C GLU A 53 -10.66 18.46 18.52
N ARG A 54 -10.71 18.76 19.82
CA ARG A 54 -9.53 19.11 20.62
C ARG A 54 -8.68 17.89 20.99
N LEU A 55 -9.20 16.68 20.80
CA LEU A 55 -8.55 15.42 21.17
C LEU A 55 -8.20 14.60 19.92
N PRO A 56 -6.97 14.08 19.83
CA PRO A 56 -6.52 13.24 18.70
C PRO A 56 -7.23 11.88 18.65
N ASP A 57 -7.78 11.37 19.75
CA ASP A 57 -8.45 10.07 19.82
C ASP A 57 -9.64 9.96 18.84
N HIS A 58 -10.33 11.07 18.60
CA HIS A 58 -11.48 11.10 17.70
C HIS A 58 -11.06 11.05 16.24
N SER A 59 -10.00 11.76 15.85
CA SER A 59 -9.49 11.69 14.47
C SER A 59 -8.94 10.30 14.17
N GLU A 60 -8.30 9.65 15.15
CA GLU A 60 -7.90 8.25 15.05
C GLU A 60 -9.11 7.34 14.78
N ALA A 61 -10.19 7.46 15.55
CA ALA A 61 -11.40 6.66 15.35
C ALA A 61 -12.02 6.87 13.95
N PHE A 62 -12.03 8.11 13.44
CA PHE A 62 -12.59 8.39 12.11
C PHE A 62 -11.70 7.90 10.95
N ILE A 63 -10.37 7.88 11.12
CA ILE A 63 -9.47 7.21 10.17
C ILE A 63 -9.82 5.72 10.08
N HIS A 64 -9.96 5.03 11.21
CA HIS A 64 -10.36 3.61 11.25
C HIS A 64 -11.71 3.39 10.58
N ASN A 65 -12.71 4.22 10.88
CA ASN A 65 -14.03 4.13 10.28
C ASN A 65 -14.00 4.32 8.74
N SER A 66 -13.16 5.23 8.23
CA SER A 66 -12.99 5.43 6.79
C SER A 66 -12.47 4.17 6.10
N MET A 67 -11.53 3.46 6.73
CA MET A 67 -10.95 2.24 6.20
C MET A 67 -11.94 1.07 6.25
N ILE A 68 -12.71 0.94 7.33
CA ILE A 68 -13.79 -0.05 7.46
C ILE A 68 -14.83 0.15 6.36
N THR A 69 -15.29 1.38 6.16
CA THR A 69 -16.29 1.70 5.13
C THR A 69 -15.78 1.34 3.73
N LEU A 70 -14.50 1.59 3.45
CA LEU A 70 -13.86 1.21 2.20
C LEU A 70 -13.77 -0.31 2.02
N MET A 71 -13.43 -1.06 3.07
CA MET A 71 -13.42 -2.53 3.01
C MET A 71 -14.82 -3.10 2.78
N ILE A 72 -15.85 -2.55 3.44
CA ILE A 72 -17.25 -2.94 3.22
C ILE A 72 -17.64 -2.72 1.75
N ARG A 73 -17.35 -1.55 1.19
CA ARG A 73 -17.65 -1.24 -0.22
C ARG A 73 -16.96 -2.20 -1.20
N ARG A 74 -15.76 -2.67 -0.86
CA ARG A 74 -15.02 -3.65 -1.67
C ARG A 74 -15.59 -5.06 -1.54
N LEU A 75 -16.17 -5.40 -0.40
CA LEU A 75 -16.80 -6.70 -0.20
C LEU A 75 -18.13 -6.80 -0.96
N THR A 76 -18.87 -5.70 -1.03
CA THR A 76 -20.17 -5.64 -1.71
C THR A 76 -20.07 -5.46 -3.22
N ARG A 77 -18.85 -5.25 -3.75
CA ARG A 77 -18.60 -4.98 -5.17
C ARG A 77 -17.83 -6.12 -5.79
#